data_AF-A0AAW8YKR2-F1
#
_entry.id   AF-A0AAW8YKR2-F1
#
_cell.length_a   1.000
_cell.length_b   1.000
_cell.length_c   1.000
_cell.angle_alpha   90.00
_cell.angle_beta   90.00
_cell.angle_gamma   90.00
#
_symmetry.space_group_name_H-M   'P 1'
#
loop_
_entity.id
_entity.type
_entity.pdbx_description
1 polymer ?
#
loop_
_entity_poly.entity_id
_entity_poly.type
_entity_poly.pdbx_seq_one_letter_code
_entity_poly.pdbx_strand_id
1 'polypeptide(L)'
;MNLKELRKKLQDKEIDTKLRTDNPVWEDGYERAMRDVRSWLSELDEPEKVTIPQCIATLIEENKTYGLRTPLSIAYYIAESISSGDKHYQWLKDEGNQKLLLNAIASGYEIEGTPKGLIQVKQL
;
A
#
# COMPACT_ATOMS: atom_id res chain seq x y z
N MET A 1 3.86 -8.47 2.33
CA MET A 1 4.01 -9.01 0.98
C MET A 1 2.78 -8.60 0.19
N ASN A 2 2.92 -7.77 -0.83
CA ASN A 2 1.77 -7.33 -1.66
C ASN A 2 1.55 -8.26 -2.87
N LEU A 3 0.46 -8.08 -3.60
CA LEU A 3 0.09 -8.94 -4.72
C LEU A 3 1.14 -8.88 -5.85
N LYS A 4 1.73 -7.71 -6.11
CA LYS A 4 2.85 -7.53 -7.05
C LYS A 4 4.09 -8.35 -6.66
N GLU A 5 4.46 -8.37 -5.38
CA GLU A 5 5.58 -9.18 -4.87
C GLU A 5 5.29 -10.69 -4.97
N LEU A 6 4.05 -11.10 -4.68
CA LEU A 6 3.58 -12.49 -4.87
C LEU A 6 3.65 -12.91 -6.34
N ARG A 7 3.13 -12.09 -7.25
CA ARG A 7 3.20 -12.32 -8.71
C ARG A 7 4.64 -12.46 -9.19
N LYS A 8 5.55 -11.60 -8.70
CA LYS A 8 6.98 -11.69 -9.04
C LYS A 8 7.60 -13.01 -8.57
N LYS A 9 7.30 -13.46 -7.35
CA LYS A 9 7.79 -14.73 -6.81
C LYS A 9 7.27 -15.95 -7.59
N LEU A 10 6.04 -15.91 -8.08
CA LEU A 10 5.48 -16.99 -8.90
C LEU A 10 6.00 -17.02 -10.34
N GLN A 11 6.58 -15.91 -10.81
CA GLN A 11 7.30 -15.86 -12.08
C GLN A 11 8.79 -16.20 -11.91
N ASP A 12 9.24 -16.47 -10.68
CA ASP A 12 10.63 -16.79 -10.38
C ASP A 12 10.98 -18.21 -10.84
N LYS A 13 11.75 -18.28 -11.93
CA LYS A 13 12.20 -19.53 -12.55
C LYS A 13 13.11 -20.36 -11.65
N GLU A 14 13.75 -19.76 -10.64
CA GLU A 14 14.63 -20.49 -9.74
C GLU A 14 13.84 -21.42 -8.81
N ILE A 15 12.67 -20.98 -8.36
CA ILE A 15 11.75 -21.82 -7.56
C ILE A 15 11.16 -22.92 -8.43
N ASP A 16 10.74 -22.56 -9.65
CA ASP A 16 10.15 -23.49 -10.63
C ASP A 16 11.12 -24.63 -10.98
N THR A 17 12.40 -24.30 -11.19
CA THR A 17 13.43 -25.29 -11.54
C THR A 17 13.78 -26.22 -10.37
N LYS A 18 13.67 -25.76 -9.12
CA LYS A 18 13.96 -26.58 -7.92
C LYS A 18 12.86 -27.60 -7.60
N LEU A 19 11.64 -27.37 -8.06
CA LEU A 19 10.48 -28.22 -7.79
C LEU A 19 10.23 -29.26 -8.91
N ARG A 20 10.94 -29.12 -10.04
CA ARG A 20 10.88 -30.04 -11.16
C ARG A 20 11.50 -31.38 -10.82
N THR A 21 10.86 -32.45 -11.31
CA THR A 21 11.29 -33.83 -11.14
C THR A 21 11.11 -34.60 -12.44
N ASP A 22 11.79 -35.74 -12.58
CA ASP A 22 11.62 -36.61 -13.74
C ASP A 22 10.30 -37.43 -13.69
N ASN A 23 9.42 -37.17 -12.71
CA ASN A 23 8.14 -37.86 -12.57
C ASN A 23 7.04 -37.12 -13.36
N PRO A 24 6.54 -37.70 -14.47
CA PRO A 24 5.57 -37.02 -15.34
C PRO A 24 4.21 -36.78 -14.67
N VAL A 25 3.81 -37.62 -13.71
CA VAL A 25 2.55 -37.43 -12.95
C VAL A 25 2.68 -36.24 -11.99
N TRP A 26 3.88 -36.06 -11.42
CA TRP A 26 4.19 -34.92 -10.56
C TRP A 26 4.20 -33.62 -11.37
N GLU A 27 4.89 -33.60 -12.53
CA GLU A 27 4.95 -32.43 -13.41
C GLU A 27 3.55 -31.98 -13.87
N ASP A 28 2.69 -32.93 -14.28
CA ASP A 28 1.32 -32.62 -14.69
C ASP A 28 0.46 -32.07 -13.53
N GLY A 29 0.63 -32.62 -12.32
CA GLY A 29 -0.02 -32.10 -11.11
C GLY A 29 0.46 -30.69 -10.75
N TYR A 30 1.76 -30.45 -10.80
CA TYR A 30 2.40 -29.17 -10.50
C TYR A 30 1.96 -28.08 -11.49
N GLU A 31 1.98 -28.37 -12.80
CA GLU A 31 1.56 -27.42 -13.83
C GLU A 31 0.08 -27.03 -13.70
N ARG A 32 -0.79 -27.99 -13.34
CA ARG A 32 -2.20 -27.70 -13.01
C ARG A 32 -2.32 -26.77 -11.81
N ALA A 33 -1.67 -27.10 -10.69
CA ALA A 33 -1.72 -26.28 -9.48
C ALA A 33 -1.20 -24.86 -9.74
N MET A 34 -0.11 -24.71 -10.51
CA MET A 34 0.43 -23.39 -10.88
C MET A 34 -0.47 -22.63 -11.84
N ARG A 35 -1.24 -23.31 -12.70
CA ARG A 35 -2.28 -22.66 -13.51
C ARG A 35 -3.39 -22.10 -12.64
N ASP A 36 -3.89 -22.89 -11.68
CA ASP A 36 -4.99 -22.48 -10.81
C ASP A 36 -4.58 -21.31 -9.90
N VAL A 37 -3.39 -21.40 -9.28
CA VAL A 37 -2.84 -20.31 -8.46
C VAL A 37 -2.68 -19.02 -9.27
N ARG A 38 -2.21 -19.11 -10.52
CA ARG A 38 -2.10 -17.95 -11.41
C ARG A 38 -3.47 -17.38 -11.76
N SER A 39 -4.48 -18.22 -11.98
CA SER A 39 -5.87 -17.79 -12.20
C SER A 39 -6.41 -17.03 -11.00
N TRP A 40 -6.33 -17.61 -9.80
CA TRP A 40 -6.82 -16.97 -8.57
C TRP A 40 -6.13 -15.64 -8.30
N LEU A 41 -4.81 -15.54 -8.53
CA LEU A 41 -4.07 -14.28 -8.36
C LEU A 41 -4.40 -13.21 -9.40
N SER A 42 -4.93 -13.61 -10.56
CA SER A 42 -5.43 -12.67 -11.57
C SER A 42 -6.80 -12.10 -11.18
N GLU A 43 -7.56 -12.82 -10.36
CA GLU A 43 -8.87 -12.41 -9.84
C GLU A 43 -8.77 -11.58 -8.56
N LEU A 44 -7.62 -11.60 -7.88
CA LEU A 44 -7.37 -10.72 -6.73
C LEU A 44 -6.97 -9.32 -7.22
N ASP A 45 -7.71 -8.31 -6.75
CA ASP A 45 -7.33 -6.92 -6.90
C ASP A 45 -6.39 -6.51 -5.75
N GLU A 46 -5.38 -5.67 -6.06
CA GLU A 46 -4.69 -4.96 -4.99
C GLU A 46 -5.67 -3.98 -4.34
N PRO A 47 -5.61 -3.80 -3.01
CA PRO A 47 -6.45 -2.79 -2.38
C PRO A 47 -6.16 -1.44 -3.03
N GLU A 48 -7.22 -0.79 -3.52
CA GLU A 48 -7.10 0.43 -4.28
C GLU A 48 -6.44 1.52 -3.41
N LYS A 49 -5.40 2.14 -3.95
CA LYS A 49 -4.77 3.29 -3.30
C LYS A 49 -5.71 4.47 -3.40
N VAL A 50 -5.92 5.14 -2.29
CA VAL A 50 -6.69 6.39 -2.28
C VAL A 50 -5.78 7.57 -2.65
N THR A 51 -6.35 8.59 -3.27
CA THR A 51 -5.65 9.87 -3.48
C THR A 51 -5.87 10.77 -2.28
N ILE A 52 -4.79 11.33 -1.71
CA ILE A 52 -4.86 12.24 -0.55
C ILE A 52 -4.10 13.56 -0.82
N PRO A 53 -4.46 14.66 -0.12
CA PRO A 53 -3.70 15.89 -0.16
C PRO A 53 -2.27 15.72 0.37
N GLN A 54 -1.33 16.51 -0.16
CA GLN A 54 0.08 16.49 0.26
C GLN A 54 0.26 16.73 1.77
N CYS A 55 -0.56 17.60 2.40
CA CYS A 55 -0.47 17.85 3.84
C CYS A 55 -0.80 16.59 4.67
N ILE A 56 -1.75 15.76 4.20
CA ILE A 56 -2.10 14.50 4.86
C ILE A 56 -1.02 13.45 4.62
N ALA A 57 -0.43 13.40 3.43
CA ALA A 57 0.72 12.55 3.17
C ALA A 57 1.89 12.87 4.11
N THR A 58 2.19 14.16 4.30
CA THR A 58 3.22 14.61 5.26
C THR A 58 2.88 14.21 6.69
N LEU A 59 1.63 14.41 7.12
CA LEU A 59 1.16 13.99 8.46
C LEU A 59 1.36 12.49 8.70
N ILE A 60 1.05 11.63 7.72
CA ILE A 60 1.27 10.18 7.81
C ILE A 60 2.77 9.87 7.95
N GLU A 61 3.63 10.48 7.14
CA GLU A 61 5.08 10.24 7.18
C GLU A 61 5.71 10.70 8.49
N GLU A 62 5.31 11.86 9.02
CA GLU A 62 5.75 12.34 10.34
C GLU A 62 5.38 11.31 11.43
N ASN A 63 4.17 10.77 11.37
CA ASN A 63 3.68 9.81 12.37
C ASN A 63 4.22 8.37 12.20
N LYS A 64 4.77 8.02 11.03
CA LYS A 64 5.52 6.76 10.82
C LYS A 64 6.82 6.69 11.62
N THR A 65 7.34 7.83 12.10
CA THR A 65 8.63 7.88 12.79
C THR A 65 8.52 7.55 14.28
N TYR A 66 7.30 7.55 14.85
CA TYR A 66 7.05 7.27 16.26
C TYR A 66 6.70 5.80 16.52
N GLY A 67 7.28 5.22 17.58
CA GLY A 67 6.89 3.93 18.13
C GLY A 67 6.90 2.76 17.15
N LEU A 68 5.87 1.91 17.24
CA LEU A 68 5.62 0.84 16.28
C LEU A 68 5.25 1.46 14.92
N ARG A 69 5.75 0.91 13.81
CA ARG A 69 5.47 1.42 12.45
C ARG A 69 4.35 0.64 11.77
N THR A 70 3.29 0.33 12.51
CA THR A 70 2.14 -0.40 12.00
C THR A 70 1.04 0.57 11.59
N PRO A 71 0.14 0.19 10.67
CA PRO A 71 -1.02 1.00 10.32
C PRO A 71 -1.81 1.49 11.54
N LEU A 72 -2.02 0.60 12.52
CA LEU A 72 -2.78 0.91 13.73
C LEU A 72 -2.08 1.95 14.62
N SER A 73 -0.76 1.84 14.82
CA SER A 73 -0.04 2.81 15.65
C SER A 73 0.05 4.18 14.99
N ILE A 74 0.22 4.24 13.65
CA ILE A 74 0.19 5.50 12.90
C ILE A 74 -1.16 6.20 13.09
N ALA A 75 -2.27 5.47 12.93
CA ALA A 75 -3.61 6.02 13.14
C ALA A 75 -3.82 6.49 14.58
N TYR A 76 -3.35 5.72 15.57
CA TYR A 76 -3.39 6.10 16.98
C TYR A 76 -2.64 7.41 17.25
N TYR A 77 -1.39 7.54 16.80
CA TYR A 77 -0.58 8.75 17.05
C TYR A 77 -1.14 9.99 16.35
N ILE A 78 -1.70 9.85 15.15
CA ILE A 78 -2.40 10.95 14.48
C ILE A 78 -3.62 11.38 15.31
N ALA A 79 -4.42 10.43 15.78
CA ALA A 79 -5.60 10.76 16.58
C ALA A 79 -5.24 11.39 17.94
N GLU A 80 -4.16 10.93 18.57
CA GLU A 80 -3.68 11.46 19.86
C GLU A 80 -3.07 12.86 19.73
N SER A 81 -2.30 13.11 18.67
CA SER A 81 -1.56 14.38 18.48
C SER A 81 -2.45 15.54 18.02
N ILE A 82 -3.65 15.24 17.48
CA ILE A 82 -4.51 16.25 16.88
C ILE A 82 -5.40 16.92 17.92
N SER A 83 -5.13 18.19 18.14
CA SER A 83 -5.95 19.09 18.95
C SER A 83 -6.81 19.99 18.07
N SER A 84 -7.79 20.68 18.66
CA SER A 84 -8.65 21.63 17.93
C SER A 84 -7.89 22.81 17.28
N GLY A 85 -6.65 23.05 17.70
CA GLY A 85 -5.77 24.07 17.10
C GLY A 85 -4.88 23.54 15.97
N ASP A 86 -4.89 22.23 15.69
CA ASP A 86 -4.05 21.66 14.65
C ASP A 86 -4.56 22.03 13.25
N LYS A 87 -3.64 22.29 12.32
CA LYS A 87 -3.95 22.67 10.94
C LYS A 87 -4.75 21.61 10.18
N HIS A 88 -4.64 20.33 10.56
CA HIS A 88 -5.37 19.22 9.95
C HIS A 88 -6.70 18.94 10.63
N TYR A 89 -6.97 19.54 11.80
CA TYR A 89 -8.18 19.28 12.59
C TYR A 89 -9.44 19.44 11.76
N GLN A 90 -9.57 20.56 11.02
CA GLN A 90 -10.76 20.82 10.21
C GLN A 90 -10.97 19.78 9.11
N TRP A 91 -9.89 19.29 8.49
CA TRP A 91 -9.98 18.25 7.47
C TRP A 91 -10.47 16.93 8.08
N LEU A 92 -9.98 16.58 9.27
CA LEU A 92 -10.36 15.36 9.98
C LEU A 92 -11.69 15.42 10.72
N LYS A 93 -12.36 16.58 10.80
CA LYS A 93 -13.74 16.62 11.31
C LYS A 93 -14.73 15.89 10.39
N ASP A 94 -14.39 15.76 9.12
CA ASP A 94 -15.20 15.03 8.15
C ASP A 94 -14.95 13.52 8.20
N GLU A 95 -16.01 12.73 8.35
CA GLU A 95 -15.93 11.27 8.45
C GLU A 95 -15.41 10.62 7.15
N GLY A 96 -15.72 11.21 5.99
CA GLY A 96 -15.21 10.75 4.70
C GLY A 96 -13.70 10.87 4.62
N ASN A 97 -13.17 12.00 5.06
CA ASN A 97 -11.73 12.25 5.17
C ASN A 97 -11.05 11.34 6.20
N GLN A 98 -11.70 11.02 7.32
CA GLN A 98 -11.19 10.02 8.27
C GLN A 98 -11.08 8.64 7.61
N LYS A 99 -12.11 8.19 6.88
CA LYS A 99 -12.07 6.92 6.13
C LYS A 99 -10.97 6.94 5.08
N LEU A 100 -10.81 8.06 4.38
CA LEU A 100 -9.75 8.26 3.40
C LEU A 100 -8.36 8.13 4.03
N LEU A 101 -8.12 8.77 5.18
CA LEU A 101 -6.87 8.64 5.94
C LEU A 101 -6.60 7.18 6.35
N LEU A 102 -7.61 6.50 6.91
CA LEU A 102 -7.44 5.11 7.35
C LEU A 102 -7.13 4.18 6.17
N ASN A 103 -7.80 4.37 5.03
CA ASN A 103 -7.51 3.64 3.80
C ASN A 103 -6.09 3.95 3.28
N ALA A 104 -5.66 5.21 3.33
CA ALA A 104 -4.30 5.60 2.96
C ALA A 104 -3.24 4.92 3.84
N ILE A 105 -3.49 4.84 5.15
CA ILE A 105 -2.60 4.19 6.11
C ILE A 105 -2.56 2.67 5.91
N ALA A 106 -3.71 2.04 5.63
CA ALA A 106 -3.82 0.58 5.52
C ALA A 106 -3.36 0.04 4.15
N SER A 107 -3.77 0.72 3.07
CA SER A 107 -3.64 0.25 1.68
C SER A 107 -2.60 1.02 0.87
N GLY A 108 -2.07 2.12 1.44
CA GLY A 108 -1.22 3.07 0.72
C GLY A 108 -2.05 4.14 0.00
N TYR A 109 -1.35 5.14 -0.54
CA TYR A 109 -1.97 6.29 -1.17
C TYR A 109 -1.16 6.84 -2.34
N GLU A 110 -1.82 7.65 -3.14
CA GLU A 110 -1.23 8.57 -4.11
C GLU A 110 -1.47 10.01 -3.64
N ILE A 111 -0.61 10.94 -4.04
CA ILE A 111 -0.77 12.35 -3.68
C ILE A 111 -1.56 13.02 -4.80
N GLU A 112 -2.57 13.80 -4.43
CA GLU A 112 -3.30 14.66 -5.39
C GLU A 112 -2.28 15.41 -6.26
N GLY A 113 -2.40 15.24 -7.57
CA GLY A 113 -1.43 15.79 -8.52
C GLY A 113 -1.24 17.28 -8.26
N THR A 114 -0.02 17.69 -7.92
CA THR A 114 0.36 19.10 -7.97
C THR A 114 0.03 19.61 -9.38
N PRO A 115 -0.57 20.80 -9.56
CA PRO A 115 -0.63 21.40 -10.88
C PRO A 115 0.81 21.44 -11.40
N LYS A 116 1.07 20.79 -12.54
CA LYS A 116 2.36 20.83 -13.24
C LYS A 116 2.70 22.29 -13.54
N GLY A 117 3.35 23.01 -12.62
CA GLY A 117 3.61 24.44 -12.82
C GLY A 117 4.10 25.29 -11.66
N LEU A 118 4.10 24.83 -10.39
CA LEU A 118 4.48 25.68 -9.26
C LEU A 118 5.65 25.14 -8.42
N ILE A 119 6.75 24.77 -9.09
CA ILE A 119 8.06 24.68 -8.42
C ILE A 119 9.04 25.62 -9.14
N GLN A 120 9.05 26.89 -8.72
CA GLN A 120 10.28 27.68 -8.67
C GLN A 120 10.55 27.99 -7.21
N VAL A 121 11.30 27.11 -6.55
CA VAL A 121 11.96 27.45 -5.29
C VAL A 121 13.11 28.39 -5.66
N LYS A 122 12.92 29.69 -5.49
CA LYS A 122 14.06 30.60 -5.31
C LYS A 122 14.56 30.40 -3.89
N GLN A 123 15.76 29.83 -3.77
CA GLN A 123 16.53 29.91 -2.53
C GLN A 123 16.89 31.38 -2.28
N LEU A 124 16.61 31.86 -1.07
CA LEU A 124 17.19 33.08 -0.49
C LEU A 124 18.13 32.64 0.62
#